data_AF-A0A656G977-F1
#
_entry.id   AF-A0A656G977-F1
#
_cell.length_a   1.000
_cell.length_b   1.000
_cell.length_c   1.000
_cell.angle_alpha   90.00
_cell.angle_beta   90.00
_cell.angle_gamma   90.00
#
_symmetry.space_group_name_H-M   'P 1'
#
loop_
_entity.id
_entity.type
_entity.pdbx_description
1 polymer ?
#
loop_
_entity_poly.entity_id
_entity_poly.type
_entity_poly.pdbx_seq_one_letter_code
_entity_poly.pdbx_strand_id
1 'polypeptide(L)' 'KGSPLEGGMAILDLSFGKAEPSIEHIAVSDATGFASRRIEFGRCYGGVEAQDFVHTQRGFNTWRSHYKVAG' A
#
# COMPACT_ATOMS: atom_id res chain seq x y z
N LYS A 1 0.85 -5.03 -37.80
CA LYS A 1 0.86 -5.77 -36.51
C LYS A 1 1.64 -4.92 -35.52
N GLY A 2 1.03 -4.51 -34.41
CA GLY A 2 1.70 -3.83 -33.29
C GLY A 2 1.76 -2.30 -33.36
N SER A 3 0.61 -1.62 -33.47
CA SER A 3 0.55 -0.17 -33.18
C SER A 3 0.29 0.04 -31.69
N PRO A 4 0.90 1.06 -31.04
CA PRO A 4 0.56 1.44 -29.68
C PRO A 4 -0.93 1.73 -29.53
N LEU A 5 -1.54 1.23 -28.45
CA LEU A 5 -2.93 1.53 -28.12
C LEU A 5 -2.95 2.76 -27.23
N GLU A 6 -3.30 3.91 -27.77
CA GLU A 6 -3.58 5.13 -27.00
C GLU A 6 -5.03 5.10 -26.49
N GLY A 7 -5.26 5.58 -25.26
CA GLY A 7 -6.60 5.59 -24.65
C GLY A 7 -7.08 4.24 -24.10
N GLY A 8 -6.22 3.22 -24.10
CA GLY A 8 -6.49 1.93 -23.48
C GLY A 8 -6.60 2.06 -21.96
N MET A 9 -7.61 1.44 -21.38
CA MET A 9 -7.88 1.52 -19.93
C MET A 9 -7.40 0.25 -19.23
N ALA A 10 -6.62 0.43 -18.17
CA ALA A 10 -6.24 -0.62 -17.24
C ALA A 10 -6.73 -0.25 -15.84
N ILE A 11 -7.43 -1.17 -15.18
CA ILE A 11 -7.87 -1.02 -13.79
C ILE A 11 -6.89 -1.78 -12.92
N LEU A 12 -6.31 -1.08 -11.96
CA LEU A 12 -5.45 -1.65 -10.94
C LEU A 12 -6.19 -1.55 -9.60
N ASP A 13 -6.50 -2.70 -9.01
CA ASP A 13 -7.13 -2.82 -7.70
C ASP A 13 -6.18 -3.53 -6.74
N LEU A 14 -5.94 -2.91 -5.58
CA LEU A 14 -5.12 -3.44 -4.50
C LEU A 14 -5.99 -3.59 -3.24
N SER A 15 -6.18 -4.83 -2.79
CA SER A 15 -6.96 -5.14 -1.59
C SER A 15 -6.06 -5.63 -0.44
N PHE A 16 -6.42 -5.24 0.78
CA PHE A 16 -5.59 -5.41 1.97
C PHE A 16 -6.23 -6.32 3.05
N GLY A 17 -7.19 -7.16 2.63
CA GLY A 17 -8.04 -7.96 3.52
C GLY A 17 -9.49 -7.46 3.52
N LYS A 18 -10.39 -8.22 4.15
CA LYS A 18 -11.86 -7.99 4.02
C LYS A 18 -12.38 -6.70 4.63
N ALA A 19 -11.67 -6.13 5.60
CA ALA A 19 -12.11 -4.95 6.34
C ALA A 19 -11.38 -3.66 5.94
N GLU A 20 -10.37 -3.77 5.08
CA GLU A 20 -9.53 -2.65 4.69
C GLU A 20 -9.99 -2.06 3.35
N PRO A 21 -9.98 -0.73 3.19
CA PRO A 21 -10.33 -0.10 1.92
C PRO A 21 -9.33 -0.53 0.83
N SER A 22 -9.86 -0.87 -0.34
CA SER A 22 -9.02 -1.13 -1.51
C SER A 22 -8.53 0.19 -2.13
N ILE A 23 -7.40 0.10 -2.84
CA ILE A 23 -6.90 1.20 -3.67
C ILE A 23 -7.21 0.84 -5.11
N GLU A 24 -8.17 1.55 -5.69
CA GLU A 24 -8.51 1.43 -7.10
C GLU A 24 -7.93 2.60 -7.90
N HIS A 25 -7.23 2.28 -8.98
CA HIS A 25 -6.71 3.24 -9.93
C HIS A 25 -7.00 2.83 -11.35
N ILE A 26 -7.47 3.79 -12.14
CA ILE A 26 -7.61 3.66 -13.58
C ILE A 26 -6.39 4.32 -14.21
N ALA A 27 -5.62 3.55 -14.98
CA ALA A 27 -4.52 4.04 -15.79
C ALA A 27 -4.95 4.03 -17.26
N VAL A 28 -4.65 5.12 -17.96
CA VAL A 28 -4.93 5.26 -19.39
C VAL A 28 -3.61 5.31 -20.13
N SER A 29 -3.48 4.53 -21.21
CA SER A 29 -2.27 4.51 -22.02
C SER A 29 -2.13 5.75 -22.89
N ASP A 30 -0.90 6.25 -22.97
CA ASP A 30 -0.55 7.41 -23.79
C ASP A 30 -0.30 7.05 -25.27
N ALA A 31 0.13 8.02 -26.07
CA ALA A 31 0.45 7.85 -27.49
C ALA A 31 1.57 6.83 -27.76
N THR A 32 2.37 6.48 -26.74
CA THR A 32 3.40 5.43 -26.84
C THR A 32 2.87 4.06 -26.42
N GLY A 33 1.61 3.98 -26.00
CA GLY A 33 0.93 2.76 -25.57
C GLY A 33 1.26 2.38 -24.12
N PHE A 34 1.92 3.26 -23.37
CA PHE A 34 2.29 3.01 -21.97
C PHE A 34 1.29 3.65 -21.02
N ALA A 35 0.91 2.93 -19.97
CA ALA A 35 0.12 3.45 -18.86
C ALA A 35 0.94 3.29 -17.57
N SER A 36 1.08 4.35 -16.78
CA SER A 36 1.81 4.29 -15.51
C SER A 36 1.13 5.14 -14.44
N ARG A 37 1.20 4.67 -13.18
CA ARG A 37 0.65 5.35 -12.02
C ARG A 37 1.53 5.10 -10.81
N ARG A 38 1.90 6.16 -10.09
CA ARG A 38 2.54 6.04 -8.79
C ARG A 38 1.47 5.75 -7.74
N ILE A 39 1.69 4.69 -6.96
CA ILE A 39 0.85 4.32 -5.82
C ILE A 39 1.66 4.64 -4.56
N GLU A 40 1.07 5.43 -3.68
CA GLU A 40 1.69 5.80 -2.41
C GLU A 40 1.01 5.03 -1.29
N PHE A 41 1.80 4.26 -0.55
CA PHE A 41 1.35 3.61 0.67
C PHE A 41 1.65 4.53 1.86
N GLY A 42 0.64 4.85 2.64
CA GLY A 42 0.80 5.40 3.97
C GLY A 42 1.38 4.39 4.95
N ARG A 43 1.63 4.82 6.19
CA ARG A 43 2.05 3.91 7.27
C ARG A 43 0.92 2.91 7.54
N CYS A 44 1.27 1.62 7.60
CA CYS A 44 0.39 0.52 8.02
C CYS A 44 -0.75 0.11 7.06
N TYR A 45 -0.74 0.47 5.76
CA TYR A 45 -1.74 -0.09 4.83
C TYR A 45 -1.74 -1.63 4.83
N GLY A 46 -2.89 -2.22 5.16
CA GLY A 46 -3.09 -3.67 5.22
C GLY A 46 -2.36 -4.42 6.33
N GLY A 47 -1.97 -3.74 7.40
CA GLY A 47 -1.38 -4.36 8.57
C GLY A 47 -1.93 -3.80 9.88
N VAL A 48 -1.96 -4.62 10.92
CA VAL A 48 -2.28 -4.18 12.28
C VAL A 48 -1.05 -3.51 12.88
N GLU A 49 -1.24 -2.40 13.60
CA GLU A 49 -0.16 -1.76 14.36
C GLU A 49 0.46 -2.76 15.36
N ALA A 50 1.77 -2.69 15.57
CA ALA A 50 2.43 -3.49 16.60
C ALA A 50 1.88 -3.10 17.99
N GLN A 51 1.60 -4.09 18.83
CA GLN A 51 1.15 -3.86 20.20
C GLN A 51 2.20 -3.07 21.00
N ASP A 52 1.75 -2.26 21.96
CA ASP A 52 2.64 -1.55 22.87
C ASP A 52 3.52 -2.56 23.64
N PHE A 53 4.84 -2.44 23.52
CA PHE A 53 5.77 -3.25 24.31
C PHE A 53 5.98 -2.60 25.67
N VAL A 54 5.26 -3.09 26.68
CA VAL A 54 5.38 -2.60 28.06
C VAL A 54 6.38 -3.48 28.81
N HIS A 55 7.60 -2.99 29.03
CA HIS A 55 8.54 -3.62 29.95
C HIS A 55 8.37 -3.03 31.37
N THR A 56 7.84 -3.81 32.30
CA THR A 56 7.48 -3.37 33.66
C THR A 56 8.64 -3.35 34.66
N GLN A 57 9.90 -3.44 34.23
CA GLN A 57 11.05 -3.35 35.14
C GLN A 57 11.72 -1.96 35.04
N ARG A 58 11.43 -1.14 36.07
CA ARG A 58 12.11 0.13 36.43
C ARG A 58 11.95 1.28 35.43
N GLY A 59 10.90 2.08 35.63
CA GLY A 59 10.74 3.44 35.09
C GLY A 59 9.95 3.53 33.79
N PHE A 60 9.28 4.68 33.57
CA PHE A 60 8.53 5.02 32.36
C PHE A 60 9.44 4.99 31.12
N ASN A 61 9.54 3.82 30.51
CA ASN A 61 10.34 3.56 29.32
C ASN A 61 9.43 2.86 28.30
N THR A 62 8.32 3.50 27.95
CA THR A 62 7.47 3.07 26.84
C THR A 62 8.07 3.63 25.56
N TRP A 63 8.72 2.76 24.78
CA TRP A 63 9.26 3.13 23.47
C TRP A 63 8.37 2.49 22.41
N ARG A 64 7.79 3.30 21.53
CA ARG A 64 7.07 2.79 20.35
C ARG A 64 8.07 2.60 19.22
N SER A 65 8.26 1.37 18.80
CA SER A 65 9.06 1.06 17.62
C SER A 65 8.12 0.72 16.46
N HIS A 66 8.24 1.47 15.36
CA HIS A 66 7.38 1.34 14.18
C HIS A 66 8.00 0.36 13.18
N TYR A 67 8.18 -0.91 13.54
CA TYR A 67 8.64 -1.93 12.59
C TYR A 67 7.71 -3.15 12.56
N LYS A 68 7.48 -3.67 11.35
CA LYS A 68 6.68 -4.86 11.09
C LYS A 68 7.48 -6.09 11.50
N VAL A 69 7.07 -6.76 12.57
CA VAL A 69 7.58 -8.11 12.89
C VAL A 69 6.71 -9.09 12.11
N ALA A 70 7.31 -9.84 11.19
CA ALA A 70 6.62 -10.95 10.54
C ALA A 70 6.27 -11.99 11.60
N GLY A 71 4.98 -12.35 11.69
CA GLY A 71 4.51 -13.52 12.44
C GLY A 71 4.67 -14.80 11.63
#